data_AF-A0A932YXZ8-F1
#
_entry.id   AF-A0A932YXZ8-F1
#
_cell.length_a   1.000
_cell.length_b   1.000
_cell.length_c   1.000
_cell.angle_alpha   90.00
_cell.angle_beta   90.00
_cell.angle_gamma   90.00
#
_symmetry.space_group_name_H-M   'P 1'
#
loop_
_entity.id
_entity.type
_entity.pdbx_description
1 polymer ?
#
loop_
_entity_poly.entity_id
_entity_poly.type
_entity_poly.pdbx_seq_one_letter_code
_entity_poly.pdbx_strand_id
1 'polypeptide(L)'
;MRANTVVPAIIAKTEAEFVEKFRVMERVAPIVHIDVMDEKFVPNTTWGDPLVVEKLKTPAKLEIHLMVEEPFREVILWGKLKNVERIIVHVESTRQLRELLHTIRATGKEAGLAVNPETSLRTILPFLSSSRAKRSAAERSPEISPLRSHRARSGRNDELGVDFLLVMSNDPGFSGRPFRRATLK
;
A
#
# COMPACT_ATOMS: atom_id res chain seq x y z
N MET A 1 14.62 7.65 19.79
CA MET A 1 13.59 8.28 18.94
C MET A 1 13.72 7.67 17.56
N ARG A 2 12.63 7.23 16.91
CA ARG A 2 12.73 6.79 15.51
C ARG A 2 13.10 8.01 14.67
N ALA A 3 14.02 7.86 13.72
CA ALA A 3 14.26 8.92 12.75
C ALA A 3 12.96 9.18 11.99
N ASN A 4 12.62 10.45 11.77
CA ASN A 4 11.53 10.82 10.88
C ASN A 4 11.98 10.42 9.46
N THR A 5 11.35 9.40 8.89
CA THR A 5 11.62 8.96 7.52
C THR A 5 10.75 9.76 6.55
N VAL A 6 11.36 10.40 5.57
CA VAL A 6 10.66 11.02 4.44
C VAL A 6 10.60 10.00 3.31
N VAL A 7 9.40 9.73 2.80
CA VAL A 7 9.17 8.86 1.64
C VAL A 7 8.72 9.73 0.47
N PRO A 8 9.55 9.95 -0.56
CA PRO A 8 9.18 10.77 -1.71
C PRO A 8 8.17 10.04 -2.60
N ALA A 9 7.17 10.78 -3.10
CA ALA A 9 6.13 10.26 -3.97
C ALA A 9 6.32 10.70 -5.43
N ILE A 10 6.08 9.77 -6.35
CA ILE A 10 6.13 10.03 -7.80
C ILE A 10 4.72 10.20 -8.34
N ILE A 11 4.50 11.36 -8.96
CA ILE A 11 3.40 11.61 -9.89
C ILE A 11 4.04 11.98 -11.23
N ALA A 12 3.70 11.25 -12.29
CA ALA A 12 4.20 11.45 -13.64
C ALA A 12 3.10 11.13 -14.66
N LYS A 13 3.13 11.78 -15.82
CA LYS A 13 2.16 11.55 -16.91
C LYS A 13 2.70 10.67 -18.02
N THR A 14 4.02 10.50 -18.10
CA THR A 14 4.69 9.70 -19.13
C THR A 14 5.71 8.76 -18.51
N GLU A 15 6.06 7.70 -19.25
CA GLU A 15 7.11 6.76 -18.85
C GLU A 15 8.46 7.46 -18.64
N ALA A 16 8.86 8.32 -19.59
CA ALA A 16 10.14 9.01 -19.53
C ALA A 16 10.25 9.87 -18.26
N GLU A 17 9.22 10.65 -17.95
CA GLU A 17 9.16 11.48 -16.74
C GLU A 17 9.19 10.62 -15.48
N PHE A 18 8.44 9.51 -15.46
CA PHE A 18 8.45 8.59 -14.32
C PHE A 18 9.86 8.05 -14.08
N VAL A 19 10.51 7.53 -15.13
CA VAL A 19 11.84 6.92 -15.02
C VAL A 19 12.86 7.95 -14.54
N GLU A 20 12.84 9.17 -15.08
CA GLU A 20 13.72 10.25 -14.63
C GLU A 20 13.54 10.55 -13.14
N LYS A 21 12.31 10.80 -12.70
CA LYS A 21 12.00 11.07 -11.28
C LYS A 21 12.39 9.89 -10.39
N PHE A 22 12.09 8.66 -10.83
CA PHE A 22 12.40 7.45 -10.09
C PHE A 22 13.91 7.29 -9.85
N ARG A 23 14.74 7.52 -10.88
CA ARG A 23 16.22 7.41 -10.77
C ARG A 23 16.83 8.43 -9.81
N VAL A 24 16.20 9.59 -9.65
CA VAL A 24 16.59 10.56 -8.63
C VAL A 24 16.16 10.08 -7.25
N MET A 25 14.89 9.65 -7.11
CA MET A 25 14.31 9.29 -5.81
C MET A 25 14.97 8.07 -5.16
N GLU A 26 15.30 7.04 -5.94
CA GLU A 26 15.95 5.83 -5.41
C GLU A 26 17.35 6.09 -4.80
N ARG A 27 17.95 7.25 -5.08
CA ARG A 27 19.26 7.65 -4.53
C ARG A 27 19.15 8.46 -3.25
N VAL A 28 17.99 9.08 -2.99
CA VAL A 28 17.78 9.98 -1.85
C VAL A 28 16.94 9.35 -0.74
N ALA A 29 16.20 8.29 -1.05
CA ALA A 29 15.38 7.57 -0.08
C ALA A 29 15.42 6.05 -0.29
N PRO A 30 15.40 5.26 0.79
CA PRO A 30 15.36 3.79 0.70
C PRO A 30 14.00 3.24 0.27
N ILE A 31 12.94 4.06 0.39
CA ILE A 31 11.57 3.74 0.02
C ILE A 31 11.08 4.82 -0.95
N VAL A 32 10.44 4.39 -2.03
CA VAL A 32 9.79 5.28 -3.02
C VAL A 32 8.30 5.00 -3.02
N HIS A 33 7.50 6.06 -2.93
CA HIS A 33 6.05 5.98 -3.00
C HIS A 33 5.57 6.23 -4.44
N ILE A 34 4.66 5.39 -4.93
CA ILE A 34 4.11 5.48 -6.29
C ILE A 34 2.59 5.62 -6.18
N ASP A 35 2.09 6.74 -6.69
CA ASP A 35 0.66 7.00 -6.80
C ASP A 35 0.12 6.45 -8.12
N VAL A 36 -0.84 5.54 -8.04
CA VAL A 36 -1.52 4.96 -9.20
C VAL A 36 -2.94 5.54 -9.26
N MET A 37 -3.21 6.37 -10.26
CA MET A 37 -4.49 7.06 -10.47
C MET A 37 -5.07 6.70 -11.85
N ASP A 38 -6.39 6.53 -11.95
CA ASP A 38 -7.05 5.96 -13.14
C ASP A 38 -8.13 6.83 -13.80
N GLU A 39 -8.25 8.11 -13.46
CA GLU A 39 -9.31 9.04 -13.90
C GLU A 39 -10.73 8.71 -13.41
N LYS A 40 -10.96 7.51 -12.87
CA LYS A 40 -12.29 7.03 -12.50
C LYS A 40 -12.56 7.18 -11.01
N PHE A 41 -11.61 6.77 -10.18
CA PHE A 41 -11.70 6.97 -8.73
C PHE A 41 -11.33 8.41 -8.35
N VAL A 42 -10.36 9.00 -9.04
CA VAL A 42 -9.91 10.39 -8.89
C VAL A 42 -9.89 11.08 -10.26
N PRO A 43 -10.06 12.40 -10.37
CA PRO A 43 -10.10 13.10 -11.66
C PRO A 43 -8.72 13.27 -12.33
N ASN A 44 -7.74 12.45 -11.94
CA ASN A 44 -6.36 12.49 -12.40
C ASN A 44 -5.93 11.09 -12.85
N THR A 45 -4.91 11.03 -13.70
CA THR A 45 -4.29 9.79 -14.16
C THR A 45 -2.80 9.91 -13.96
N THR A 46 -2.18 8.84 -13.48
CA THR A 46 -0.73 8.72 -13.43
C THR A 46 -0.24 7.65 -14.38
N TRP A 47 0.99 7.81 -14.85
CA TRP A 47 1.71 6.71 -15.45
C TRP A 47 2.23 5.81 -14.33
N GLY A 48 1.98 4.51 -14.44
CA GLY A 48 2.40 3.52 -13.45
C GLY A 48 2.19 2.09 -13.95
N ASP A 49 3.16 1.57 -14.70
CA ASP A 49 3.15 0.18 -15.16
C ASP A 49 4.07 -0.69 -14.27
N PRO A 50 3.52 -1.68 -13.54
CA PRO A 50 4.32 -2.60 -12.72
C PRO A 50 5.45 -3.29 -13.49
N LEU A 51 5.25 -3.61 -14.77
CA LEU A 51 6.26 -4.29 -15.59
C LEU A 51 7.45 -3.38 -15.91
N VAL A 52 7.21 -2.08 -16.11
CA VAL A 52 8.29 -1.13 -16.33
C VAL A 52 9.03 -0.88 -15.03
N VAL A 53 8.32 -0.73 -13.91
CA VAL A 53 8.94 -0.59 -12.58
C VAL A 53 9.82 -1.80 -12.24
N GLU A 54 9.37 -3.02 -12.54
CA GLU A 54 10.17 -4.23 -12.36
C GLU A 54 11.47 -4.20 -13.18
N LYS A 55 11.41 -3.73 -14.44
CA LYS A 55 12.59 -3.60 -15.32
C LYS A 55 13.61 -2.59 -14.85
N LEU A 56 13.24 -1.63 -13.98
CA LEU A 56 14.20 -0.66 -13.43
C LEU A 56 15.24 -1.30 -12.50
N LYS A 57 14.97 -2.52 -11.99
CA LYS A 57 15.87 -3.30 -11.11
C LYS A 57 16.40 -2.48 -9.93
N THR A 58 15.53 -1.70 -9.31
CA THR A 58 15.89 -0.84 -8.20
C THR A 58 16.16 -1.63 -6.91
N PRO A 59 17.13 -1.21 -6.08
CA PRO A 59 17.26 -1.72 -4.72
C PRO A 59 16.24 -1.09 -3.75
N ALA A 60 15.58 0.01 -4.14
CA ALA A 60 14.61 0.70 -3.30
C ALA A 60 13.36 -0.16 -3.08
N LYS A 61 12.80 -0.04 -1.88
CA LYS A 61 11.48 -0.58 -1.53
C LYS A 61 10.38 0.32 -2.07
N LEU A 62 9.22 -0.26 -2.36
CA LEU A 62 8.10 0.48 -2.94
C LEU A 62 6.88 0.46 -2.02
N GLU A 63 6.25 1.62 -1.89
CA GLU A 63 4.87 1.75 -1.41
C GLU A 63 3.99 2.12 -2.59
N ILE A 64 2.96 1.31 -2.84
CA ILE A 64 2.03 1.54 -3.93
C ILE A 64 0.73 2.08 -3.36
N HIS A 65 0.38 3.31 -3.69
CA HIS A 65 -0.89 3.92 -3.29
C HIS A 65 -1.88 3.88 -4.44
N LEU A 66 -2.91 3.08 -4.26
CA LEU A 66 -3.93 2.79 -5.27
C LEU A 66 -5.11 3.75 -5.10
N MET A 67 -5.18 4.73 -6.01
CA MET A 67 -6.30 5.65 -6.22
C MET A 67 -7.07 5.23 -7.48
N VAL A 68 -7.65 4.03 -7.46
CA VAL A 68 -8.26 3.38 -8.63
C VAL A 68 -9.65 2.81 -8.32
N GLU A 69 -10.48 2.66 -9.36
CA GLU A 69 -11.83 2.10 -9.29
C GLU A 69 -11.80 0.57 -9.05
N GLU A 70 -10.81 -0.11 -9.62
CA GLU A 70 -10.68 -1.58 -9.59
C GLU A 70 -9.47 -2.03 -8.74
N PRO A 71 -9.49 -1.83 -7.41
CA PRO A 71 -8.31 -2.04 -6.56
C PRO A 71 -7.87 -3.51 -6.49
N PHE A 72 -8.79 -4.48 -6.61
CA PHE A 72 -8.44 -5.90 -6.60
C PHE A 72 -7.49 -6.25 -7.77
N ARG A 73 -7.77 -5.73 -8.97
CA ARG A 73 -6.93 -5.95 -10.14
C ARG A 73 -5.52 -5.42 -9.91
N GLU A 74 -5.42 -4.18 -9.44
CA GLU A 74 -4.14 -3.52 -9.20
C GLU A 74 -3.34 -4.20 -8.09
N VAL A 75 -3.98 -4.63 -7.00
CA VAL A 75 -3.32 -5.43 -5.94
C VAL A 75 -2.66 -6.68 -6.50
N ILE A 76 -3.34 -7.41 -7.40
CA ILE A 76 -2.79 -8.62 -8.01
C ILE A 76 -1.62 -8.30 -8.96
N LEU A 77 -1.66 -7.16 -9.65
CA LEU A 77 -0.57 -6.74 -10.54
C LEU A 77 0.67 -6.30 -9.75
N TRP A 78 0.51 -5.33 -8.85
CA TRP A 78 1.59 -4.77 -8.03
C TRP A 78 2.12 -5.77 -7.00
N GLY A 79 1.27 -6.65 -6.48
CA GLY A 79 1.66 -7.69 -5.52
C GLY A 79 2.70 -8.68 -6.05
N LYS A 80 2.85 -8.81 -7.38
CA LYS A 80 3.87 -9.67 -8.01
C LYS A 80 5.30 -9.13 -7.87
N LEU A 81 5.46 -7.82 -7.73
CA LEU A 81 6.77 -7.18 -7.69
C LEU A 81 7.46 -7.47 -6.35
N LYS A 82 8.67 -8.03 -6.37
CA LYS A 82 9.39 -8.45 -5.15
C LYS A 82 9.75 -7.28 -4.22
N ASN A 83 10.02 -6.11 -4.78
CA ASN A 83 10.45 -4.91 -4.05
C ASN A 83 9.29 -4.06 -3.50
N VAL A 84 8.04 -4.37 -3.86
CA VAL A 84 6.87 -3.78 -3.19
C VAL A 84 6.84 -4.28 -1.76
N GLU A 85 6.80 -3.35 -0.82
CA GLU A 85 6.73 -3.62 0.62
C GLU A 85 5.28 -3.48 1.11
N ARG A 86 4.59 -2.44 0.62
CA ARG A 86 3.26 -2.06 1.06
C ARG A 86 2.37 -1.73 -0.13
N ILE A 87 1.10 -2.13 -0.04
CA ILE A 87 0.03 -1.65 -0.91
C ILE A 87 -1.00 -0.93 -0.06
N ILE A 88 -1.27 0.32 -0.39
CA ILE A 88 -2.17 1.23 0.32
C ILE A 88 -3.41 1.43 -0.56
N VAL A 89 -4.58 1.14 0.00
CA VAL A 89 -5.87 1.26 -0.70
C VAL A 89 -6.79 2.22 0.02
N HIS A 90 -7.56 2.98 -0.75
CA HIS A 90 -8.64 3.80 -0.19
C HIS A 90 -9.76 2.93 0.38
N VAL A 91 -10.27 3.27 1.55
CA VAL A 91 -11.46 2.60 2.10
C VAL A 91 -12.71 2.87 1.27
N GLU A 92 -12.69 3.94 0.49
CA GLU A 92 -13.76 4.38 -0.38
C GLU A 92 -13.76 3.65 -1.74
N SER A 93 -12.67 2.97 -2.12
CA SER A 93 -12.55 2.34 -3.45
C SER A 93 -13.32 1.02 -3.57
N THR A 94 -13.76 0.42 -2.46
CA THR A 94 -14.54 -0.82 -2.50
C THR A 94 -15.48 -0.99 -1.32
N ARG A 95 -16.59 -1.70 -1.54
CA ARG A 95 -17.49 -2.17 -0.47
C ARG A 95 -16.98 -3.44 0.21
N GLN A 96 -16.03 -4.14 -0.41
CA GLN A 96 -15.51 -5.44 0.05
C GLN A 96 -14.13 -5.29 0.72
N LEU A 97 -13.98 -4.29 1.59
CA LEU A 97 -12.68 -3.88 2.13
C LEU A 97 -11.93 -5.02 2.86
N ARG A 98 -12.63 -5.88 3.61
CA ARG A 98 -12.01 -7.04 4.29
C ARG A 98 -11.36 -8.01 3.29
N GLU A 99 -12.05 -8.28 2.18
CA GLU A 99 -11.57 -9.19 1.13
C GLU A 99 -10.40 -8.58 0.38
N LEU A 100 -10.44 -7.27 0.13
CA LEU A 100 -9.33 -6.54 -0.48
C LEU A 100 -8.09 -6.58 0.41
N LEU A 101 -8.22 -6.32 1.70
CA LEU A 101 -7.12 -6.43 2.67
C LEU A 101 -6.55 -7.85 2.74
N HIS A 102 -7.42 -8.87 2.73
CA HIS A 102 -6.98 -10.26 2.65
C HIS A 102 -6.20 -10.54 1.36
N THR A 103 -6.66 -9.99 0.22
CA THR A 103 -6.00 -10.12 -1.08
C THR A 103 -4.60 -9.51 -1.05
N ILE A 104 -4.43 -8.32 -0.46
CA ILE A 104 -3.10 -7.70 -0.29
C ILE A 104 -2.19 -8.62 0.52
N ARG A 105 -2.66 -9.10 1.68
CA ARG A 105 -1.86 -10.00 2.53
C ARG A 105 -1.51 -11.33 1.83
N ALA A 106 -2.40 -11.86 1.00
CA ALA A 106 -2.15 -13.07 0.22
C ALA A 106 -1.01 -12.90 -0.81
N THR A 107 -0.70 -11.66 -1.22
CA THR A 107 0.48 -11.35 -2.05
C THR A 107 1.78 -11.24 -1.24
N GLY A 108 1.72 -11.41 0.08
CA GLY A 108 2.86 -11.29 1.00
C GLY A 108 3.29 -9.85 1.27
N LYS A 109 2.42 -8.87 1.00
CA LYS A 109 2.66 -7.43 1.18
C LYS A 109 1.97 -6.91 2.43
N GLU A 110 2.51 -5.82 2.97
CA GLU A 110 1.85 -5.09 4.06
C GLU A 110 0.61 -4.36 3.54
N ALA A 111 -0.48 -4.42 4.31
CA ALA A 111 -1.74 -3.81 3.94
C ALA A 111 -1.88 -2.43 4.58
N GLY A 112 -1.97 -1.39 3.75
CA GLY A 112 -2.22 -0.02 4.15
C GLY A 112 -3.63 0.45 3.81
N LEU A 113 -4.19 1.33 4.63
CA LEU A 113 -5.43 2.04 4.33
C LEU A 113 -5.19 3.52 4.14
N ALA A 114 -5.80 4.09 3.11
CA ALA A 114 -5.98 5.52 2.93
C ALA A 114 -7.43 5.91 3.22
N VAL A 115 -7.61 7.09 3.81
CA VAL A 115 -8.94 7.69 4.08
C VAL A 115 -8.96 9.12 3.58
N ASN A 116 -10.01 9.46 2.85
CA ASN A 116 -10.26 10.83 2.44
C ASN A 116 -10.59 11.72 3.66
N PRO A 117 -10.34 13.03 3.59
CA PRO A 117 -10.53 13.93 4.72
C PRO A 117 -11.97 13.95 5.27
N GLU A 118 -12.95 13.82 4.36
CA GLU A 118 -14.38 13.80 4.69
C GLU A 118 -14.86 12.44 5.23
N THR A 119 -14.04 11.39 5.10
CA THR A 119 -14.40 10.05 5.56
C THR A 119 -14.16 9.94 7.06
N SER A 120 -15.23 9.61 7.79
CA SER A 120 -15.13 9.41 9.24
C SER A 120 -14.13 8.30 9.57
N LEU A 121 -13.18 8.59 10.47
CA LEU A 121 -12.24 7.59 11.01
C LEU A 121 -12.94 6.42 11.69
N ARG A 122 -14.22 6.56 12.07
CA ARG A 122 -15.02 5.43 12.57
C ARG A 122 -15.11 4.28 11.57
N THR A 123 -15.05 4.58 10.27
CA THR A 123 -15.09 3.58 9.19
C THR A 123 -13.90 2.62 9.24
N ILE A 124 -12.74 3.09 9.73
CA ILE A 124 -11.51 2.30 9.74
C ILE A 124 -11.23 1.60 11.07
N LEU A 125 -11.88 2.02 12.16
CA LEU A 125 -11.69 1.42 13.49
C LEU A 125 -11.81 -0.12 13.50
N PRO A 126 -12.75 -0.77 12.77
CA PRO A 126 -12.84 -2.22 12.75
C PRO A 126 -11.65 -2.95 12.11
N PHE A 127 -10.77 -2.22 11.41
CA PHE A 127 -9.62 -2.74 10.68
C PHE A 127 -8.29 -2.39 11.35
N LEU A 128 -8.29 -1.42 12.27
CA LEU A 128 -7.13 -1.12 13.09
C LEU A 128 -7.00 -2.21 14.16
N SER A 129 -6.20 -3.24 13.90
CA SER A 129 -5.90 -4.22 14.95
C SER A 129 -5.05 -3.58 16.04
N SER A 130 -5.27 -3.99 17.28
CA SER A 130 -4.43 -3.65 18.43
C SER A 130 -3.11 -4.46 18.49
N SER A 131 -2.73 -5.14 17.40
CA SER A 131 -1.54 -6.00 17.37
C SER A 131 -0.28 -5.20 17.04
N ARG A 132 0.51 -4.90 18.07
CA ARG A 132 1.92 -4.50 17.94
C ARG A 132 2.63 -5.39 16.92
N ALA A 133 3.24 -4.76 15.91
CA ALA A 133 4.03 -5.36 14.85
C ALA A 133 4.88 -6.55 15.31
N LYS A 134 4.66 -7.73 14.70
CA LYS A 134 5.65 -8.80 14.64
C LYS A 134 6.81 -8.29 13.78
N ARG A 135 7.81 -7.68 14.40
CA ARG A 135 9.06 -7.26 13.73
C ARG A 135 9.86 -8.50 13.35
N SER A 136 10.34 -8.54 12.10
CA SER A 136 11.16 -9.63 11.58
C SER A 136 12.42 -9.81 12.44
N ALA A 137 12.67 -11.04 12.86
CA ALA A 137 13.86 -11.44 13.59
C ALA A 137 15.05 -11.58 12.64
N ALA A 138 15.47 -10.50 11.97
CA ALA A 138 16.60 -10.50 11.05
C ALA A 138 17.75 -9.54 11.44
N GLU A 139 17.61 -8.74 12.49
CA GLU A 139 18.65 -7.79 12.96
C GLU A 139 19.38 -8.22 14.25
N ARG A 140 19.47 -9.52 14.52
CA ARG A 140 20.39 -10.03 15.55
C ARG A 140 21.11 -11.28 15.06
N SER A 141 22.42 -11.21 15.00
CA SER A 141 23.36 -12.33 14.90
C SER A 141 24.57 -12.02 15.78
N PRO A 142 25.37 -13.01 16.23
CA PRO A 142 25.05 -14.43 16.44
C PRO A 142 25.60 -14.97 17.78
N GLU A 143 24.85 -15.81 18.52
CA GLU A 143 25.44 -16.82 19.43
C GLU A 143 24.59 -18.11 19.46
N ILE A 144 25.12 -19.15 18.78
CA ILE A 144 25.16 -20.60 19.06
C ILE A 144 23.94 -21.33 19.70
N SER A 145 23.17 -22.06 18.86
CA SER A 145 22.73 -23.50 18.85
C SER A 145 22.22 -24.26 20.12
N PRO A 146 21.57 -25.46 20.02
CA PRO A 146 20.55 -26.01 19.10
C PRO A 146 19.29 -26.52 19.85
N LEU A 147 18.15 -26.78 19.15
CA LEU A 147 17.27 -27.97 19.31
C LEU A 147 15.91 -27.80 18.61
N ARG A 148 15.48 -28.89 17.95
CA ARG A 148 14.19 -29.09 17.27
C ARG A 148 13.03 -29.21 18.26
N SER A 149 11.82 -28.83 17.86
CA SER A 149 10.65 -29.74 17.85
C SER A 149 9.39 -29.06 17.28
N HIS A 150 8.46 -29.91 16.85
CA HIS A 150 7.27 -29.62 16.05
C HIS A 150 6.06 -29.09 16.84
N ARG A 151 5.17 -28.41 16.07
CA ARG A 151 3.69 -28.34 16.15
C ARG A 151 3.05 -27.53 17.29
N ALA A 152 2.21 -26.58 16.89
CA ALA A 152 0.75 -26.69 17.04
C ALA A 152 0.03 -25.65 16.17
N ARG A 153 -0.93 -26.09 15.34
CA ARG A 153 -1.99 -25.21 14.83
C ARG A 153 -3.02 -25.02 15.95
N SER A 154 -3.31 -23.78 16.28
CA SER A 154 -4.48 -23.31 17.03
C SER A 154 -4.67 -21.87 16.56
N GLY A 155 -5.73 -21.50 15.84
CA GLY A 155 -7.12 -21.56 16.26
C GLY A 155 -7.58 -20.09 16.31
N ARG A 156 -8.39 -19.68 15.32
CA ARG A 156 -9.11 -18.39 15.20
C ARG A 156 -8.42 -17.15 15.80
N ASN A 157 -7.77 -16.36 14.95
CA ASN A 157 -7.60 -14.93 15.23
C ASN A 157 -7.78 -14.15 13.94
N ASP A 158 -8.65 -13.17 14.04
CA ASP A 158 -9.14 -12.32 12.97
C ASP A 158 -8.05 -11.27 12.67
N GLU A 159 -6.95 -11.72 12.03
CA GLU A 159 -5.77 -10.89 11.65
C GLU A 159 -6.09 -9.92 10.48
N LEU A 160 -7.18 -9.14 10.61
CA LEU A 160 -7.58 -8.06 9.69
C LEU A 160 -6.84 -6.74 9.94
N GLY A 161 -5.73 -6.79 10.68
CA GLY A 161 -4.97 -5.60 11.04
C GLY A 161 -4.51 -4.81 9.82
N VAL A 162 -4.51 -3.49 9.95
CA VAL A 162 -3.89 -2.58 8.99
C VAL A 162 -2.51 -2.25 9.53
N ASP A 163 -1.49 -2.43 8.69
CA ASP A 163 -0.10 -2.22 9.09
C ASP A 163 0.28 -0.73 9.01
N PHE A 164 -0.47 0.04 8.22
CA PHE A 164 -0.21 1.46 7.93
C PHE A 164 -1.48 2.25 7.61
N LEU A 165 -1.60 3.44 8.20
CA LEU A 165 -2.72 4.35 7.95
C LEU A 165 -2.19 5.63 7.31
N LEU A 166 -2.70 5.95 6.12
CA LEU A 166 -2.51 7.20 5.43
C LEU A 166 -3.79 8.05 5.60
N VAL A 167 -3.66 9.20 6.25
CA VAL A 167 -4.74 10.19 6.32
C VAL A 167 -4.46 11.24 5.28
N MET A 168 -5.33 11.34 4.28
CA MET A 168 -5.19 12.35 3.24
C MET A 168 -5.43 13.74 3.86
N SER A 169 -4.68 14.73 3.41
CA SER A 169 -4.97 16.14 3.70
C SER A 169 -5.91 16.71 2.64
N ASN A 170 -6.74 17.69 3.02
CA ASN A 170 -7.49 18.48 2.04
C ASN A 170 -6.51 19.27 1.18
N ASP A 171 -6.23 18.75 -0.02
CA ASP A 171 -5.54 19.47 -1.07
C ASP A 171 -6.60 20.16 -1.93
N PRO A 172 -6.58 21.51 -2.11
CA PRO A 172 -7.59 22.22 -2.88
C PRO A 172 -7.74 21.76 -4.35
N GLY A 173 -6.81 20.93 -4.86
CA GLY A 173 -6.93 20.26 -6.16
C GLY A 173 -7.68 18.92 -6.15
N PHE A 174 -8.00 18.36 -4.97
CA PHE A 174 -8.67 17.07 -4.80
C PHE A 174 -10.14 17.29 -4.45
N SER A 175 -10.92 17.82 -5.40
CA SER A 175 -12.38 17.81 -5.28
C SER A 175 -12.86 16.38 -5.51
N GLY A 176 -12.75 15.53 -4.48
CA GLY A 176 -13.37 14.21 -4.46
C GLY A 176 -14.86 14.41 -4.68
N ARG A 177 -15.35 14.08 -5.89
CA ARG A 177 -16.79 14.08 -6.12
C ARG A 177 -17.39 13.10 -5.10
N PRO A 178 -18.45 13.46 -4.37
CA PRO A 178 -19.17 12.49 -3.57
C PRO A 178 -19.62 11.34 -4.49
N PHE A 179 -19.44 10.12 -3.99
CA PHE A 179 -19.79 8.86 -4.63
C PHE A 179 -21.10 9.00 -5.43
N ARG A 180 -21.04 8.86 -6.77
CA ARG A 180 -22.27 8.64 -7.53
C ARG A 180 -22.80 7.29 -7.06
N ARG A 181 -23.89 7.30 -6.28
CA ARG A 181 -24.69 6.09 -6.03
C ARG A 181 -24.92 5.43 -7.39
N ALA A 182 -24.29 4.29 -7.63
CA ALA A 182 -24.70 3.40 -8.71
C ALA A 182 -26.12 2.96 -8.37
N THR A 183 -27.10 3.63 -8.95
CA THR A 183 -28.48 3.17 -8.95
C THR A 183 -28.49 1.94 -9.85
N LEU A 184 -28.45 0.76 -9.25
CA LEU A 184 -28.76 -0.48 -9.96
C LEU A 184 -30.21 -0.36 -10.45
N LYS A 185 -30.41 -0.43 -11.77
CA LYS A 185 -31.70 -0.73 -12.38
C LYS A 185 -31.89 -2.24 -12.41
#